data_AF-A0A7Y4QQ76-F1
#
_entry.id   AF-A0A7Y4QQ76-F1
#
_cell.length_a   1.000
_cell.length_b   1.000
_cell.length_c   1.000
_cell.angle_alpha   90.00
_cell.angle_beta   90.00
_cell.angle_gamma   90.00
#
_symmetry.space_group_name_H-M   'P 1'
#
loop_
_entity.id
_entity.type
_entity.pdbx_description
1 polymer ?
#
loop_
_entity_poly.entity_id
_entity_poly.type
_entity_poly.pdbx_seq_one_letter_code
_entity_poly.pdbx_strand_id
1 'polypeptide(L)'
;MKIHKQLIFLMLIMIFTIAGCSNTGHYENGKEFLAKKQYPEAISEFQKVETGNKDFRLAQSKIAFIQGLQAFNDSLFNAAEVQLTRVASDDEYYHESQLMLDKISQRKINAYIPKTDTLIIREEETGSKGKEIPKEKIKVEVKTDAELTKEFIKQEIDLIEKFESLYQSAYTASVESKSNYLSNMKSVASRLNALDYGAKEKDANALDLKQKATSWMNKRIDFISRLISDKTIKETNTSRSLKEEGDKMYYSVTQQMKKTK
;
A
#
# COMPACT_ATOMS: atom_id res chain seq x y z
N MET A 1 12.14 70.08 -25.11
CA MET A 1 11.28 69.66 -23.97
C MET A 1 10.33 68.47 -24.26
N LYS A 2 9.97 68.17 -25.53
CA LYS A 2 9.11 67.00 -25.85
C LYS A 2 9.81 65.63 -25.74
N ILE A 3 11.11 65.57 -26.05
CA ILE A 3 11.87 64.31 -26.09
C ILE A 3 12.07 63.70 -24.68
N HIS A 4 12.25 64.52 -23.65
CA HIS A 4 12.37 64.02 -22.27
C HIS A 4 11.07 63.40 -21.73
N LYS A 5 9.89 63.89 -22.15
CA LYS A 5 8.61 63.31 -21.70
C LYS A 5 8.35 61.93 -22.32
N GLN A 6 8.75 61.71 -23.57
CA GLN A 6 8.63 60.39 -24.22
C GLN A 6 9.59 59.36 -23.64
N LEU A 7 10.82 59.77 -23.27
CA LEU A 7 11.82 58.88 -22.69
C LEU A 7 11.46 58.45 -21.25
N ILE A 8 10.87 59.36 -20.47
CA ILE A 8 10.34 59.06 -19.13
C ILE A 8 9.11 58.13 -19.22
N PHE A 9 8.24 58.34 -20.21
CA PHE A 9 7.06 57.49 -20.41
C PHE A 9 7.44 56.06 -20.84
N LEU A 10 8.45 55.89 -21.70
CA LEU A 10 8.99 54.58 -22.09
C LEU A 10 9.68 53.87 -20.92
N MET A 11 10.42 54.58 -20.06
CA MET A 11 11.00 53.97 -18.86
C MET A 11 9.93 53.52 -17.86
N LEU A 12 8.85 54.28 -17.68
CA LEU A 12 7.75 53.88 -16.79
C LEU A 12 7.00 52.63 -17.29
N ILE A 13 6.82 52.48 -18.61
CA ILE A 13 6.22 51.25 -19.20
C ILE A 13 7.16 50.06 -19.00
N MET A 14 8.47 50.25 -19.17
CA MET A 14 9.48 49.18 -18.97
C MET A 14 9.55 48.73 -17.50
N ILE A 15 9.40 49.65 -16.55
CA ILE A 15 9.32 49.34 -15.11
C ILE A 15 8.00 48.61 -14.78
N PHE A 16 6.88 48.96 -15.41
CA PHE A 16 5.61 48.25 -15.25
C PHE A 16 5.61 46.84 -15.86
N THR A 17 6.40 46.57 -16.92
CA THR A 17 6.54 45.21 -17.46
C THR A 17 7.40 44.28 -16.59
N ILE A 18 8.30 44.83 -15.75
CA ILE A 18 9.13 44.03 -14.84
C ILE A 18 8.43 43.82 -13.49
N ALA A 19 7.55 44.74 -13.07
CA ALA A 19 6.77 44.60 -11.84
C ALA A 19 5.58 43.63 -11.94
N GLY A 20 5.29 43.08 -13.13
CA GLY A 20 4.18 42.17 -13.39
C GLY A 20 4.49 40.68 -13.26
N CYS A 21 5.70 40.28 -12.84
CA CYS A 21 6.09 38.87 -12.74
C CYS A 21 6.47 38.46 -11.31
N SER A 22 5.89 37.34 -10.88
CA SER A 22 6.19 36.53 -9.69
C SER A 22 5.63 36.99 -8.33
N ASN A 23 4.31 37.07 -8.23
CA ASN A 23 3.66 36.44 -7.09
C ASN A 23 3.22 35.05 -7.55
N THR A 24 4.19 34.19 -7.88
CA THR A 24 3.93 32.78 -8.17
C THR A 24 3.34 32.17 -6.91
N GLY A 25 2.08 31.74 -6.99
CA GLY A 25 1.40 31.13 -5.85
C GLY A 25 2.19 29.94 -5.31
N HIS A 26 1.96 29.58 -4.05
CA HIS A 26 2.66 28.48 -3.36
C HIS A 26 2.76 27.18 -4.19
N TYR A 27 1.75 26.88 -5.01
CA TYR A 27 1.77 25.75 -5.94
C TYR A 27 2.89 25.85 -7.01
N GLU A 28 3.06 27.00 -7.65
CA GLU A 28 4.10 27.18 -8.68
C GLU A 28 5.50 27.20 -8.07
N ASN A 29 5.67 27.80 -6.87
CA ASN A 29 6.94 27.74 -6.14
C ASN A 29 7.29 26.29 -5.76
N GLY A 30 6.31 25.52 -5.29
CA GLY A 30 6.49 24.10 -4.99
C GLY A 30 6.92 23.30 -6.22
N LYS A 31 6.35 23.59 -7.41
CA LYS A 31 6.78 22.98 -8.67
C LYS A 31 8.21 23.35 -9.05
N GLU A 32 8.62 24.60 -8.84
CA GLU A 32 9.99 25.03 -9.12
C GLU A 32 11.00 24.28 -8.24
N PHE A 33 10.74 24.16 -6.94
CA PHE A 33 11.56 23.36 -6.03
C PHE A 33 11.57 21.89 -6.41
N LEU A 34 10.41 21.33 -6.81
CA LEU A 34 10.30 19.95 -7.27
C LEU A 34 11.15 19.68 -8.51
N ALA A 35 11.13 20.59 -9.50
CA ALA A 35 11.96 20.50 -10.70
C ALA A 35 13.47 20.51 -10.37
N LYS A 36 13.86 21.22 -9.32
CA LYS A 36 15.23 21.27 -8.78
C LYS A 36 15.56 20.10 -7.84
N LYS A 37 14.63 19.16 -7.63
CA LYS A 37 14.74 18.03 -6.69
C LYS A 37 14.95 18.46 -5.23
N GLN A 38 14.55 19.68 -4.89
CA GLN A 38 14.56 20.22 -3.53
C GLN A 38 13.28 19.80 -2.82
N TYR A 39 13.22 18.50 -2.48
CA TYR A 39 12.00 17.86 -2.00
C TYR A 39 11.44 18.45 -0.69
N PRO A 40 12.26 18.78 0.33
CA PRO A 40 11.75 19.41 1.56
C PRO A 40 11.10 20.78 1.30
N GLU A 41 11.75 21.61 0.49
CA GLU A 41 11.28 22.95 0.13
C GLU A 41 10.00 22.86 -0.73
N ALA A 42 9.95 21.93 -1.68
CA ALA A 42 8.77 21.67 -2.48
C ALA A 42 7.56 21.27 -1.63
N ILE A 43 7.74 20.34 -0.68
CA ILE A 43 6.68 19.94 0.25
C ILE A 43 6.22 21.14 1.09
N SER A 44 7.16 21.92 1.62
CA SER A 44 6.84 23.09 2.45
C SER A 44 5.98 24.11 1.69
N GLU A 45 6.29 24.37 0.43
CA GLU A 45 5.46 25.25 -0.41
C GLU A 45 4.10 24.63 -0.75
N PHE A 46 4.04 23.35 -1.16
CA PHE A 46 2.76 22.70 -1.45
C PHE A 46 1.82 22.63 -0.24
N GLN A 47 2.36 22.51 0.98
CA GLN A 47 1.57 22.53 2.22
C GLN A 47 0.94 23.90 2.53
N LYS A 48 1.48 24.98 1.96
CA LYS A 48 0.91 26.35 2.11
C LYS A 48 -0.25 26.60 1.15
N VAL A 49 -0.53 25.69 0.22
CA VAL A 49 -1.71 25.79 -0.64
C VAL A 49 -2.95 25.51 0.21
N GLU A 50 -3.86 26.47 0.30
CA GLU A 50 -5.07 26.36 1.12
C GLU A 50 -6.11 25.41 0.49
N THR A 51 -6.93 24.77 1.33
CA THR A 51 -7.97 23.81 0.92
C THR A 51 -9.02 24.40 -0.03
N GLY A 52 -9.24 25.71 0.00
CA GLY A 52 -10.15 26.43 -0.90
C GLY A 52 -9.55 26.75 -2.28
N ASN A 53 -8.26 26.51 -2.48
CA ASN A 53 -7.59 26.75 -3.76
C ASN A 53 -7.86 25.60 -4.74
N LYS A 54 -8.13 25.92 -6.01
CA LYS A 54 -8.32 24.93 -7.09
C LYS A 54 -7.13 23.96 -7.23
N ASP A 55 -5.93 24.43 -6.90
CA ASP A 55 -4.69 23.66 -7.04
C ASP A 55 -4.37 22.83 -5.80
N PHE A 56 -5.19 22.91 -4.73
CA PHE A 56 -4.98 22.16 -3.49
C PHE A 56 -4.86 20.66 -3.73
N ARG A 57 -5.77 20.10 -4.53
CA ARG A 57 -5.76 18.67 -4.87
C ARG A 57 -4.48 18.27 -5.58
N LEU A 58 -4.00 19.09 -6.51
CA LEU A 58 -2.74 18.86 -7.22
C LEU A 58 -1.53 19.00 -6.29
N ALA A 59 -1.55 19.98 -5.39
CA ALA A 59 -0.50 20.14 -4.37
C ALA A 59 -0.37 18.91 -3.47
N GLN A 60 -1.50 18.35 -3.01
CA GLN A 60 -1.51 17.10 -2.22
C GLN A 60 -1.00 15.91 -3.05
N SER A 61 -1.35 15.84 -4.33
CA SER A 61 -0.83 14.84 -5.26
C SER A 61 0.70 14.92 -5.40
N LYS A 62 1.28 16.13 -5.51
CA LYS A 62 2.74 16.32 -5.55
C LYS A 62 3.42 15.93 -4.23
N ILE A 63 2.82 16.27 -3.09
CA ILE A 63 3.35 15.86 -1.78
C ILE A 63 3.38 14.33 -1.68
N ALA A 64 2.29 13.67 -2.08
CA ALA A 64 2.18 12.22 -2.08
C ALA A 64 3.24 11.57 -2.99
N PHE A 65 3.46 12.13 -4.19
CA PHE A 65 4.51 11.66 -5.08
C PHE A 65 5.91 11.78 -4.46
N ILE A 66 6.26 12.96 -3.92
CA ILE A 66 7.58 13.20 -3.30
C ILE A 66 7.82 12.24 -2.13
N GLN A 67 6.85 12.11 -1.23
CA GLN A 67 6.96 11.22 -0.07
C GLN A 67 7.04 9.75 -0.51
N GLY A 68 6.27 9.37 -1.52
CA GLY A 68 6.30 8.03 -2.11
C GLY A 68 7.65 7.71 -2.74
N LEU A 69 8.24 8.64 -3.48
CA LEU A 69 9.56 8.52 -4.10
C LEU A 69 10.67 8.38 -3.05
N GLN A 70 10.65 9.20 -1.99
CA GLN A 70 11.61 9.10 -0.89
C GLN A 70 11.53 7.74 -0.20
N ALA A 71 10.31 7.31 0.17
CA ALA A 71 10.09 6.00 0.77
C ALA A 71 10.51 4.85 -0.15
N PHE A 72 10.27 4.97 -1.46
CA PHE A 72 10.68 3.96 -2.45
C PHE A 72 12.20 3.83 -2.50
N ASN A 73 12.93 4.95 -2.53
CA ASN A 73 14.39 4.98 -2.55
C ASN A 73 15.00 4.43 -1.25
N ASP A 74 14.34 4.69 -0.12
CA ASP A 74 14.73 4.16 1.20
C ASP A 74 14.31 2.69 1.39
N SER A 75 13.77 2.03 0.35
CA SER A 75 13.25 0.66 0.39
C SER A 75 12.11 0.42 1.39
N LEU A 76 11.42 1.49 1.81
CA LEU A 76 10.23 1.45 2.65
C LEU A 76 8.98 1.22 1.80
N PHE A 77 8.92 0.08 1.11
CA PHE A 77 7.94 -0.18 0.05
C PHE A 77 6.47 -0.09 0.50
N ASN A 78 6.15 -0.44 1.75
CA ASN A 78 4.79 -0.29 2.28
C ASN A 78 4.42 1.19 2.44
N ALA A 79 5.34 2.04 2.91
CA ALA A 79 5.12 3.48 3.01
C ALA A 79 5.05 4.13 1.62
N ALA A 80 5.89 3.68 0.70
CA ALA A 80 5.86 4.12 -0.69
C ALA A 80 4.50 3.80 -1.33
N GLU A 81 3.98 2.58 -1.17
CA GLU A 81 2.68 2.17 -1.73
C GLU A 81 1.52 3.03 -1.22
N VAL A 82 1.49 3.34 0.08
CA VAL A 82 0.46 4.20 0.68
C VAL A 82 0.46 5.61 0.10
N GLN A 83 1.63 6.17 -0.20
CA GLN A 83 1.73 7.52 -0.73
C GLN A 83 1.53 7.56 -2.25
N LEU A 84 2.16 6.65 -2.99
CA LEU A 84 2.07 6.61 -4.45
C LEU A 84 0.64 6.32 -4.95
N THR A 85 -0.19 5.61 -4.18
CA THR A 85 -1.62 5.39 -4.52
C THR A 85 -2.48 6.66 -4.37
N ARG A 86 -1.98 7.70 -3.70
CA ARG A 86 -2.67 8.99 -3.52
C ARG A 86 -2.34 10.00 -4.62
N VAL A 87 -1.41 9.67 -5.51
CA VAL A 87 -1.09 10.51 -6.68
C VAL A 87 -2.27 10.47 -7.64
N ALA A 88 -2.79 11.64 -7.99
CA ALA A 88 -4.00 11.74 -8.79
C ALA A 88 -3.75 11.31 -10.24
N SER A 89 -4.79 10.74 -10.89
CA SER A 89 -4.68 10.22 -12.26
C SER A 89 -4.40 11.28 -13.34
N ASP A 90 -4.70 12.55 -13.03
CA ASP A 90 -4.44 13.70 -13.90
C ASP A 90 -3.15 14.44 -13.54
N ASP A 91 -2.34 13.90 -12.63
CA ASP A 91 -1.02 14.42 -12.27
C ASP A 91 0.05 13.92 -13.26
N GLU A 92 0.99 14.78 -13.64
CA GLU A 92 2.11 14.42 -14.53
C GLU A 92 2.98 13.26 -14.00
N TYR A 93 3.03 13.06 -12.67
CA TYR A 93 3.79 11.98 -12.02
C TYR A 93 2.98 10.69 -11.82
N TYR A 94 1.73 10.64 -12.29
CA TYR A 94 0.89 9.46 -12.11
C TYR A 94 1.52 8.22 -12.75
N HIS A 95 2.00 8.32 -13.98
CA HIS A 95 2.58 7.17 -14.69
C HIS A 95 3.85 6.66 -13.98
N GLU A 96 4.72 7.56 -13.53
CA GLU A 96 5.91 7.20 -12.76
C GLU A 96 5.55 6.53 -11.43
N SER A 97 4.49 7.00 -10.77
CA SER A 97 3.96 6.39 -9.55
C SER A 97 3.45 4.97 -9.80
N GLN A 98 2.74 4.74 -10.90
CA GLN A 98 2.31 3.40 -11.29
C GLN A 98 3.50 2.47 -11.57
N LEU A 99 4.54 2.94 -12.25
CA LEU A 99 5.76 2.15 -12.47
C LEU A 99 6.45 1.76 -11.16
N MET A 100 6.50 2.66 -10.17
CA MET A 100 7.04 2.35 -8.84
C MET A 100 6.15 1.35 -8.08
N LEU A 101 4.82 1.51 -8.15
CA LEU A 101 3.86 0.57 -7.57
C LEU A 101 3.97 -0.82 -8.21
N ASP A 102 4.16 -0.90 -9.52
CA ASP A 102 4.39 -2.16 -10.23
C ASP A 102 5.69 -2.82 -9.78
N LYS A 103 6.78 -2.05 -9.60
CA LYS A 103 8.04 -2.57 -9.04
C LYS A 103 7.87 -3.07 -7.61
N ILE A 104 7.11 -2.36 -6.77
CA ILE A 104 6.76 -2.81 -5.42
C ILE A 104 6.01 -4.14 -5.49
N SER A 105 5.00 -4.23 -6.37
CA SER A 105 4.21 -5.44 -6.58
C SER A 105 5.05 -6.61 -7.10
N GLN A 106 5.91 -6.39 -8.09
CA GLN A 106 6.84 -7.39 -8.60
C GLN A 106 7.83 -7.87 -7.53
N ARG A 107 8.34 -6.99 -6.67
CA ARG A 107 9.18 -7.38 -5.54
C ARG A 107 8.43 -8.26 -4.56
N LYS A 108 7.16 -7.94 -4.28
CA LYS A 108 6.30 -8.81 -3.47
C LYS A 108 6.17 -10.18 -4.15
N ILE A 109 5.87 -10.24 -5.45
CA ILE A 109 5.75 -11.51 -6.21
C ILE A 109 7.08 -12.31 -6.22
N ASN A 110 8.22 -11.66 -6.45
CA ASN A 110 9.53 -12.32 -6.48
C ASN A 110 9.98 -12.82 -5.10
N ALA A 111 9.48 -12.24 -4.01
CA ALA A 111 9.64 -12.80 -2.67
C ALA A 111 8.79 -14.06 -2.42
N TYR A 112 7.76 -14.31 -3.25
CA TYR A 112 6.90 -15.50 -3.20
C TYR A 112 7.35 -16.66 -4.09
N ILE A 113 8.25 -16.46 -5.04
CA ILE A 113 8.83 -17.55 -5.83
C ILE A 113 10.02 -18.13 -5.04
N PRO A 114 9.97 -19.40 -4.58
CA PRO A 114 11.16 -20.02 -4.02
C PRO A 114 12.25 -20.02 -5.09
N LYS A 115 13.41 -19.43 -4.77
CA LYS A 115 14.63 -19.49 -5.60
C LYS A 115 14.91 -20.94 -5.97
N THR A 116 14.43 -21.36 -7.13
CA THR A 116 14.97 -22.47 -7.88
C THR A 116 15.90 -21.84 -8.91
N ASP A 117 17.14 -22.31 -8.87
CA ASP A 117 18.33 -21.81 -9.57
C ASP A 117 18.08 -20.94 -10.81
N THR A 118 18.53 -19.68 -10.77
CA THR A 118 19.32 -19.07 -11.84
C THR A 118 19.95 -17.73 -11.44
N LEU A 119 21.29 -17.71 -11.54
CA LEU A 119 22.21 -16.59 -11.81
C LEU A 119 22.40 -15.50 -10.73
N ILE A 120 23.57 -15.59 -10.09
CA ILE A 120 24.29 -14.51 -9.42
C ILE A 120 24.52 -13.39 -10.42
N ILE A 121 23.84 -12.25 -10.25
CA ILE A 121 24.34 -10.96 -10.74
C ILE A 121 25.08 -10.33 -9.57
N ARG A 122 26.40 -10.29 -9.70
CA ARG A 122 27.33 -9.53 -8.87
C ARG A 122 27.09 -8.06 -9.21
N GLU A 123 26.43 -7.30 -8.34
CA GLU A 123 26.56 -5.85 -8.38
C GLU A 123 27.81 -5.48 -7.58
N GLU A 124 28.77 -4.89 -8.27
CA GLU A 124 30.04 -4.40 -7.72
C GLU A 124 29.78 -3.29 -6.70
N GLU A 125 30.28 -3.49 -5.48
CA GLU A 125 30.47 -2.40 -4.52
C GLU A 125 31.46 -1.39 -5.11
N THR A 126 30.94 -0.26 -5.59
CA THR A 126 31.76 0.93 -5.81
C THR A 126 31.73 1.78 -4.54
N GLY A 127 32.81 1.69 -3.78
CA GLY A 127 33.06 2.57 -2.65
C GLY A 127 33.20 4.03 -3.08
N SER A 128 32.67 4.92 -2.26
CA SER A 128 33.17 6.30 -2.20
C SER A 128 33.10 6.82 -0.77
N LYS A 129 34.27 7.11 -0.22
CA LYS A 129 34.47 7.85 1.02
C LYS A 129 34.01 9.30 0.80
N GLY A 130 33.15 9.83 1.67
CA GLY A 130 32.81 11.25 1.60
C GLY A 130 31.85 11.76 2.67
N LYS A 131 32.45 12.22 3.79
CA LYS A 131 31.97 13.27 4.72
C LYS A 131 30.62 13.08 5.43
N GLU A 132 30.73 12.78 6.73
CA GLU A 132 29.68 12.97 7.72
C GLU A 132 29.24 14.46 7.77
N ILE A 133 27.94 14.67 7.61
CA ILE A 133 27.25 15.90 8.04
C ILE A 133 26.20 15.44 9.07
N PRO A 134 26.06 16.12 10.23
CA PRO A 134 25.30 15.58 11.35
C PRO A 134 23.80 15.51 10.99
N LYS A 135 23.25 14.30 10.91
CA LYS A 135 21.81 14.08 10.79
C LYS A 135 21.16 14.40 12.13
N GLU A 136 20.40 15.51 12.17
CA GLU A 136 19.39 15.72 13.20
C GLU A 136 18.44 14.51 13.19
N LYS A 137 18.44 13.76 14.29
CA LYS A 137 17.61 12.56 14.45
C LYS A 137 16.14 12.99 14.49
N ILE A 138 15.48 12.97 13.34
CA ILE A 138 14.02 12.87 13.27
C ILE A 138 13.68 11.58 14.03
N LYS A 139 13.00 11.74 15.17
CA LYS A 139 12.50 10.63 15.99
C LYS A 139 11.35 9.98 15.20
N VAL A 140 11.68 9.10 14.25
CA VAL A 140 10.70 8.19 13.66
C VAL A 140 10.23 7.31 14.81
N GLU A 141 8.94 7.41 15.13
CA GLU A 141 8.30 6.54 16.11
C GLU A 141 8.24 5.13 15.48
N VAL A 142 9.32 4.36 15.69
CA VAL A 142 9.41 2.98 15.24
C VAL A 142 8.38 2.20 16.03
N LYS A 143 7.31 1.76 15.37
CA LYS A 143 6.32 0.85 15.98
C LYS A 143 7.07 -0.30 16.67
N THR A 144 6.73 -0.53 17.91
CA THR A 144 7.30 -1.62 18.69
C THR A 144 6.84 -2.96 18.12
N ASP A 145 7.62 -4.02 18.32
CA ASP A 145 7.23 -5.39 17.91
C ASP A 145 5.87 -5.80 18.52
N ALA A 146 5.55 -5.30 19.71
CA ALA A 146 4.25 -5.50 20.36
C ALA A 146 3.10 -4.82 19.60
N GLU A 147 3.30 -3.62 19.08
CA GLU A 147 2.29 -2.92 18.26
C GLU A 147 2.12 -3.58 16.90
N LEU A 148 3.22 -4.00 16.27
CA LEU A 148 3.19 -4.75 15.01
C LEU A 148 2.47 -6.10 15.18
N THR A 149 2.72 -6.80 16.28
CA THR A 149 2.04 -8.06 16.61
C THR A 149 0.54 -7.86 16.82
N LYS A 150 0.13 -6.81 17.56
CA LYS A 150 -1.29 -6.47 17.74
C LYS A 150 -1.97 -6.13 16.43
N GLU A 151 -1.32 -5.35 15.58
CA GLU A 151 -1.85 -4.98 14.27
C GLU A 151 -1.99 -6.20 13.37
N PHE A 152 -1.00 -7.09 13.36
CA PHE A 152 -1.04 -8.35 12.64
C PHE A 152 -2.21 -9.24 13.11
N ILE A 153 -2.33 -9.51 14.41
CA ILE A 153 -3.43 -10.32 14.98
C ILE A 153 -4.78 -9.73 14.61
N LYS A 154 -4.92 -8.40 14.67
CA LYS A 154 -6.17 -7.73 14.27
C LYS A 154 -6.49 -8.00 12.79
N GLN A 155 -5.50 -7.86 11.90
CA GLN A 155 -5.70 -8.12 10.47
C GLN A 155 -6.04 -9.60 10.20
N GLU A 156 -5.45 -10.55 10.94
CA GLU A 156 -5.82 -11.97 10.87
C GLU A 156 -7.29 -12.19 11.25
N ILE A 157 -7.71 -11.65 12.39
CA ILE A 157 -9.08 -11.78 12.89
C ILE A 157 -10.07 -11.19 11.88
N ASP A 158 -9.82 -10.00 11.35
CA ASP A 158 -10.69 -9.35 10.35
C ASP A 158 -10.83 -10.21 9.08
N LEU A 159 -9.75 -10.86 8.64
CA LEU A 159 -9.77 -11.77 7.49
C LEU A 159 -10.49 -13.08 7.79
N ILE A 160 -10.33 -13.63 8.99
CA ILE A 160 -11.03 -14.83 9.46
C ILE A 160 -12.54 -14.60 9.49
N GLU A 161 -12.99 -13.51 10.11
CA GLU A 161 -14.41 -13.17 10.22
C GLU A 161 -15.02 -12.88 8.86
N LYS A 162 -14.29 -12.17 7.98
CA LYS A 162 -14.74 -11.94 6.60
C LYS A 162 -14.88 -13.25 5.81
N PHE A 163 -13.91 -14.16 5.95
CA PHE A 163 -13.97 -15.47 5.31
C PHE A 163 -15.16 -16.27 5.82
N GLU A 164 -15.41 -16.27 7.13
CA GLU A 164 -16.53 -16.98 7.73
C GLU A 164 -17.87 -16.51 7.16
N SER A 165 -18.07 -15.19 7.09
CA SER A 165 -19.29 -14.60 6.53
C SER A 165 -19.51 -15.02 5.05
N LEU A 166 -18.43 -15.02 4.26
CA LEU A 166 -18.47 -15.50 2.88
C LEU A 166 -18.78 -17.00 2.81
N TYR A 167 -18.22 -17.80 3.71
CA TYR A 167 -18.48 -19.23 3.77
C TYR A 167 -19.94 -19.53 4.11
N GLN A 168 -20.52 -18.86 5.11
CA GLN A 168 -21.94 -19.03 5.47
C GLN A 168 -22.86 -18.67 4.29
N SER A 169 -22.52 -17.60 3.57
CA SER A 169 -23.22 -17.19 2.35
C SER A 169 -23.08 -18.23 1.24
N ALA A 170 -21.87 -18.74 1.01
CA ALA A 170 -21.59 -19.78 0.02
C ALA A 170 -22.33 -21.09 0.33
N TYR A 171 -22.40 -21.46 1.61
CA TYR A 171 -23.00 -22.70 2.07
C TYR A 171 -24.49 -22.77 1.71
N THR A 172 -25.23 -21.68 1.89
CA THR A 172 -26.68 -21.61 1.66
C THR A 172 -27.05 -21.18 0.24
N ALA A 173 -26.12 -20.59 -0.52
CA ALA A 173 -26.37 -20.14 -1.89
C ALA A 173 -26.72 -21.25 -2.88
N SER A 174 -27.40 -20.87 -3.97
CA SER A 174 -27.61 -21.73 -5.15
C SER A 174 -26.27 -22.12 -5.80
N VAL A 175 -26.26 -23.22 -6.55
CA VAL A 175 -25.05 -23.74 -7.23
C VAL A 175 -24.42 -22.67 -8.14
N GLU A 176 -25.23 -21.91 -8.87
CA GLU A 176 -24.79 -20.84 -9.76
C GLU A 176 -24.04 -19.72 -9.01
N SER A 177 -24.55 -19.33 -7.85
CA SER A 177 -23.97 -18.26 -7.02
C SER A 177 -22.77 -18.72 -6.20
N LYS A 178 -22.64 -20.02 -5.90
CA LYS A 178 -21.51 -20.58 -5.12
C LYS A 178 -20.14 -20.27 -5.74
N SER A 179 -20.04 -20.24 -7.07
CA SER A 179 -18.79 -19.94 -7.77
C SER A 179 -18.26 -18.53 -7.47
N ASN A 180 -19.16 -17.54 -7.37
CA ASN A 180 -18.77 -16.17 -7.03
C ASN A 180 -18.28 -16.10 -5.57
N TYR A 181 -19.02 -16.68 -4.64
CA TYR A 181 -18.59 -16.75 -3.24
C TYR A 181 -17.27 -17.50 -3.08
N LEU A 182 -17.07 -18.61 -3.81
CA LEU A 182 -15.81 -19.36 -3.81
C LEU A 182 -14.63 -18.51 -4.27
N SER A 183 -14.81 -17.68 -5.30
CA SER A 183 -13.77 -16.73 -5.75
C SER A 183 -13.40 -15.74 -4.64
N ASN A 184 -14.41 -15.16 -3.98
CA ASN A 184 -14.21 -14.24 -2.87
C ASN A 184 -13.53 -14.92 -1.67
N MET A 185 -13.92 -16.15 -1.33
CA MET A 185 -13.27 -16.96 -0.29
C MET A 185 -11.80 -17.19 -0.61
N LYS A 186 -11.46 -17.58 -1.85
CA LYS A 186 -10.06 -17.76 -2.29
C LYS A 186 -9.26 -16.47 -2.19
N SER A 187 -9.87 -15.33 -2.56
CA SER A 187 -9.24 -14.01 -2.42
C SER A 187 -8.91 -13.69 -0.96
N VAL A 188 -9.84 -13.91 -0.03
CA VAL A 188 -9.60 -13.67 1.40
C VAL A 188 -8.53 -14.63 1.96
N ALA A 189 -8.60 -15.92 1.62
CA ALA A 189 -7.58 -16.89 2.04
C ALA A 189 -6.18 -16.53 1.50
N SER A 190 -6.08 -16.07 0.26
CA SER A 190 -4.82 -15.57 -0.32
C SER A 190 -4.30 -14.36 0.43
N ARG A 191 -5.18 -13.44 0.86
CA ARG A 191 -4.79 -12.27 1.66
C ARG A 191 -4.29 -12.65 3.05
N LEU A 192 -4.90 -13.65 3.69
CA LEU A 192 -4.41 -14.18 4.96
C LEU A 192 -3.04 -14.82 4.79
N ASN A 193 -2.85 -15.66 3.77
CA ASN A 193 -1.56 -16.26 3.47
C ASN A 193 -0.49 -15.20 3.22
N ALA A 194 -0.88 -14.14 2.50
CA ALA A 194 0.01 -13.04 2.15
C ALA A 194 0.34 -12.08 3.30
N LEU A 195 -0.35 -12.20 4.45
CA LEU A 195 -0.19 -11.31 5.58
C LEU A 195 1.22 -11.42 6.17
N ASP A 196 1.97 -10.31 6.15
CA ASP A 196 3.31 -10.28 6.74
C ASP A 196 3.22 -9.93 8.23
N TYR A 197 4.01 -10.65 9.03
CA TYR A 197 4.04 -10.49 10.48
C TYR A 197 4.77 -9.22 10.91
N GLY A 198 5.79 -8.77 10.15
CA GLY A 198 6.48 -7.50 10.34
C GLY A 198 7.32 -7.34 11.61
N ALA A 199 6.97 -7.98 12.74
CA ALA A 199 7.73 -7.95 13.98
C ALA A 199 8.96 -8.87 13.93
N LYS A 200 10.04 -8.41 14.58
CA LYS A 200 11.30 -9.17 14.66
C LYS A 200 11.17 -10.34 15.63
N GLU A 201 10.64 -10.08 16.83
CA GLU A 201 10.30 -11.12 17.78
C GLU A 201 9.02 -11.83 17.37
N LYS A 202 9.08 -13.15 17.18
CA LYS A 202 7.96 -13.96 16.71
C LYS A 202 7.05 -14.36 17.88
N ASP A 203 5.80 -13.89 17.84
CA ASP A 203 4.74 -14.38 18.72
C ASP A 203 4.18 -15.71 18.19
N ALA A 204 4.39 -16.77 18.98
CA ALA A 204 3.97 -18.13 18.61
C ALA A 204 2.44 -18.27 18.49
N ASN A 205 1.66 -17.54 19.29
CA ASN A 205 0.20 -17.62 19.26
C ASN A 205 -0.38 -16.96 18.01
N ALA A 206 0.19 -15.82 17.59
CA ALA A 206 -0.18 -15.13 16.36
C ALA A 206 0.12 -15.99 15.12
N LEU A 207 1.32 -16.57 15.04
CA LEU A 207 1.69 -17.43 13.91
C LEU A 207 0.88 -18.74 13.87
N ASP A 208 0.59 -19.33 15.02
CA ASP A 208 -0.27 -20.51 15.12
C ASP A 208 -1.72 -20.19 14.71
N LEU A 209 -2.22 -18.99 15.01
CA LEU A 209 -3.52 -18.52 14.51
C LEU A 209 -3.51 -18.47 12.98
N LYS A 210 -2.50 -17.85 12.36
CA LYS A 210 -2.34 -17.84 10.89
C LYS A 210 -2.44 -19.22 10.28
N GLN A 211 -1.66 -20.16 10.83
CA GLN A 211 -1.53 -21.51 10.29
C GLN A 211 -2.84 -22.28 10.39
N LYS A 212 -3.49 -22.23 11.56
CA LYS A 212 -4.79 -22.88 11.78
C LYS A 212 -5.87 -22.29 10.89
N ALA A 213 -5.93 -20.96 10.79
CA ALA A 213 -6.88 -20.26 9.95
C ALA A 213 -6.68 -20.60 8.47
N THR A 214 -5.43 -20.62 7.99
CA THR A 214 -5.09 -21.01 6.62
C THR A 214 -5.59 -22.43 6.29
N SER A 215 -5.29 -23.39 7.18
CA SER A 215 -5.69 -24.78 7.01
C SER A 215 -7.22 -24.93 6.97
N TRP A 216 -7.92 -24.24 7.88
CA TRP A 216 -9.37 -24.19 7.92
C TRP A 216 -9.97 -23.59 6.64
N MET A 217 -9.48 -22.42 6.20
CA MET A 217 -9.97 -21.74 5.02
C MET A 217 -9.83 -22.60 3.76
N ASN A 218 -8.68 -23.24 3.58
CA ASN A 218 -8.45 -24.16 2.46
C ASN A 218 -9.43 -25.33 2.48
N LYS A 219 -9.66 -25.93 3.65
CA LYS A 219 -10.62 -27.04 3.79
C LYS A 219 -12.04 -26.62 3.43
N ARG A 220 -12.45 -25.39 3.77
CA ARG A 220 -13.76 -24.85 3.38
C ARG A 220 -13.87 -24.52 1.90
N ILE A 221 -12.80 -24.01 1.30
CA ILE A 221 -12.71 -23.80 -0.14
C ILE A 221 -12.88 -25.13 -0.87
N ASP A 222 -12.23 -26.20 -0.40
CA ASP A 222 -12.37 -27.54 -0.99
C ASP A 222 -13.80 -28.07 -0.89
N PHE A 223 -14.42 -27.90 0.29
CA PHE A 223 -15.81 -28.30 0.49
C PHE A 223 -16.77 -27.57 -0.45
N ILE A 224 -16.69 -26.23 -0.57
CA ILE A 224 -17.55 -25.46 -1.48
C ILE A 224 -17.25 -25.82 -2.94
N SER A 225 -15.97 -25.99 -3.31
CA SER A 225 -15.58 -26.45 -4.65
C SER A 225 -16.19 -27.81 -4.97
N ARG A 226 -16.26 -28.71 -3.98
CA ARG A 226 -16.89 -30.02 -4.14
C ARG A 226 -18.40 -29.92 -4.37
N LEU A 227 -19.10 -29.07 -3.62
CA LEU A 227 -20.54 -28.85 -3.84
C LEU A 227 -20.85 -28.31 -5.24
N ILE A 228 -20.00 -27.40 -5.75
CA ILE A 228 -20.12 -26.88 -7.12
C ILE A 228 -19.88 -28.00 -8.14
N SER A 229 -18.83 -28.79 -7.95
CA SER A 229 -18.49 -29.93 -8.82
C SER A 229 -19.62 -30.98 -8.85
N ASP A 230 -20.19 -31.29 -7.69
CA ASP A 230 -21.29 -32.25 -7.55
C ASP A 230 -22.64 -31.65 -7.99
N LYS A 231 -22.67 -30.34 -8.31
CA LYS A 231 -23.87 -29.55 -8.64
C LYS A 231 -24.96 -29.64 -7.58
N THR A 232 -24.58 -29.69 -6.31
CA THR A 232 -25.52 -29.77 -5.18
C THR A 232 -25.50 -28.51 -4.33
N ILE A 233 -26.66 -28.18 -3.77
CA ILE A 233 -26.78 -27.11 -2.77
C ILE A 233 -26.39 -27.64 -1.39
N LYS A 234 -26.78 -28.88 -1.10
CA LYS A 234 -26.56 -29.57 0.18
C LYS A 234 -25.38 -30.53 0.10
N GLU A 235 -24.90 -30.88 1.28
CA GLU A 235 -23.88 -31.91 1.47
C GLU A 235 -24.26 -33.24 0.82
N THR A 236 -23.28 -33.86 0.18
CA THR A 236 -23.32 -35.23 -0.33
C THR A 236 -22.55 -36.15 0.61
N ASN A 237 -22.70 -37.47 0.44
CA ASN A 237 -21.88 -38.45 1.17
C ASN A 237 -20.38 -38.21 0.95
N THR A 238 -19.98 -37.67 -0.22
CA THR A 238 -18.59 -37.36 -0.54
C THR A 238 -18.10 -36.02 -0.01
N SER A 239 -18.98 -35.06 0.29
CA SER A 239 -18.60 -33.75 0.83
C SER A 239 -18.74 -33.64 2.35
N ARG A 240 -19.49 -34.56 3.00
CA ARG A 240 -19.76 -34.52 4.45
C ARG A 240 -18.47 -34.56 5.28
N SER A 241 -17.53 -35.41 4.92
CA SER A 241 -16.25 -35.53 5.63
C SER A 241 -15.44 -34.22 5.60
N LEU A 242 -15.41 -33.53 4.45
CA LEU A 242 -14.75 -32.23 4.29
C LEU A 242 -15.39 -31.16 5.17
N LYS A 243 -16.71 -31.17 5.29
CA LYS A 243 -17.42 -30.26 6.18
C LYS A 243 -17.09 -30.52 7.65
N GLU A 244 -17.19 -31.78 8.09
CA GLU A 244 -16.90 -32.15 9.48
C GLU A 244 -15.46 -31.83 9.88
N GLU A 245 -14.50 -32.10 8.99
CA GLU A 245 -13.10 -31.72 9.20
C GLU A 245 -12.95 -30.20 9.30
N GLY A 246 -13.60 -29.45 8.40
CA GLY A 246 -13.64 -27.99 8.46
C GLY A 246 -14.29 -27.45 9.74
N ASP A 247 -15.34 -28.11 10.26
CA ASP A 247 -16.02 -27.73 11.51
C ASP A 247 -15.07 -27.90 12.70
N LYS A 248 -14.31 -29.01 12.75
CA LYS A 248 -13.29 -29.26 13.78
C LYS A 248 -12.16 -28.22 13.72
N MET A 249 -11.69 -27.90 12.52
CA MET A 249 -10.66 -26.88 12.34
C MET A 249 -11.14 -25.49 12.76
N TYR A 250 -12.41 -25.14 12.47
CA TYR A 250 -13.00 -23.88 12.91
C TYR A 250 -12.98 -23.75 14.44
N TYR A 251 -13.32 -24.81 15.16
CA TYR A 251 -13.19 -24.81 16.62
C TYR A 251 -11.76 -24.51 17.07
N SER A 252 -10.75 -25.12 16.44
CA SER A 252 -9.35 -24.82 16.76
C SER A 252 -8.97 -23.36 16.47
N VAL A 253 -9.49 -22.77 15.38
CA VAL A 253 -9.25 -21.35 15.05
C VAL A 253 -9.88 -20.45 16.11
N THR A 254 -11.15 -20.66 16.46
CA THR A 254 -11.85 -19.83 17.45
C THR A 254 -11.23 -19.93 18.85
N GLN A 255 -10.73 -21.10 19.26
CA GLN A 255 -9.98 -21.23 20.51
C GLN A 255 -8.65 -20.47 20.45
N GLN A 256 -7.97 -20.48 19.31
CA GLN A 256 -6.72 -19.74 19.15
C GLN A 256 -6.96 -18.21 19.13
N MET A 257 -8.02 -17.74 18.47
CA MET A 257 -8.42 -16.32 18.50
C MET A 257 -8.68 -15.80 19.92
N LYS A 258 -9.16 -16.65 20.83
CA LYS A 258 -9.36 -16.27 22.25
C LYS A 258 -8.06 -16.14 23.02
N LYS A 259 -7.00 -16.87 22.61
CA LYS A 259 -5.68 -16.82 23.26
C LYS A 259 -4.84 -15.64 22.78
N THR A 260 -5.12 -15.13 21.58
CA THR A 260 -4.41 -13.99 20.96
C THR A 260 -5.06 -12.64 21.26
N LYS A 261 -6.24 -12.62 21.89
CA LYS A 261 -6.93 -11.41 22.39
C LYS A 261 -6.43 -11.06 23.78
#